data_AF-A0A256YLG2-F1
#
_entry.id   AF-A0A256YLG2-F1
#
_cell.length_a   1.000
_cell.length_b   1.000
_cell.length_c   1.000
_cell.angle_alpha   90.00
_cell.angle_beta   90.00
_cell.angle_gamma   90.00
#
_symmetry.space_group_name_H-M   'P 1'
#
loop_
_entity.id
_entity.type
_entity.pdbx_description
1 polymer ?
#
loop_
_entity_poly.entity_id
_entity_poly.type
_entity_poly.pdbx_seq_one_letter_code
_entity_poly.pdbx_strand_id
1 'polypeptide(L)'
;MKAIVKTRIYKPQIVEDDVLRLIVYRIEDEKWEARDFRKSPNLIDKMLAYATNVVTLNTGSGFKNGYVYVEVETPGLRVFKGEGRLSSVDTILYPNPQPLNKVVLLRRVNEELKPVHELRVKSEYWIYDTVIELKKNIEYDALLIVTSEDARIIFRDELKLPVFRSVEKRRRRKKRRARRKRKKKTKTTKKKKTRKKKSSRKRRKRRGRKK
;
A
#
# COMPACT_ATOMS: atom_id res chain seq x y z
N MET A 1 -34.15 -26.44 -7.86
CA MET A 1 -32.72 -26.56 -8.19
C MET A 1 -31.99 -26.59 -6.87
N LYS A 2 -31.32 -27.72 -6.59
CA LYS A 2 -30.56 -27.88 -5.36
C LYS A 2 -29.32 -26.98 -5.39
N ALA A 3 -29.14 -26.22 -4.32
CA ALA A 3 -28.00 -25.36 -4.05
C ALA A 3 -27.32 -25.81 -2.76
N ILE A 4 -26.02 -25.57 -2.68
CA ILE A 4 -25.26 -25.64 -1.44
C ILE A 4 -25.04 -24.21 -0.97
N VAL A 5 -25.35 -23.95 0.29
CA VAL A 5 -25.09 -22.68 0.94
C VAL A 5 -23.98 -22.90 1.95
N LYS A 6 -22.90 -22.15 1.82
CA LYS A 6 -21.76 -22.14 2.75
C LYS A 6 -21.78 -20.80 3.47
N THR A 7 -21.91 -20.84 4.79
CA THR A 7 -21.85 -19.66 5.65
C THR A 7 -20.60 -19.75 6.50
N ARG A 8 -19.76 -18.71 6.48
CA ARG A 8 -18.55 -18.60 7.29
C ARG A 8 -18.59 -17.33 8.09
N ILE A 9 -18.35 -17.46 9.39
CA ILE A 9 -18.20 -16.35 10.32
C ILE A 9 -16.73 -16.22 10.67
N TYR A 10 -16.19 -15.05 10.37
CA TYR A 10 -14.79 -14.71 10.54
C TYR A 10 -14.63 -13.76 11.72
N LYS A 11 -13.78 -14.14 12.67
CA LYS A 11 -13.43 -13.34 13.83
C LYS A 11 -12.06 -12.71 13.65
N PRO A 12 -11.90 -11.41 13.91
CA PRO A 12 -10.61 -10.77 13.79
C PRO A 12 -9.65 -11.31 14.86
N GLN A 13 -8.40 -11.49 14.47
CA GLN A 13 -7.27 -11.91 15.28
C GLN A 13 -6.08 -11.02 14.95
N ILE A 14 -5.30 -10.70 15.97
CA ILE A 14 -4.07 -9.94 15.78
C ILE A 14 -2.95 -10.95 15.58
N VAL A 15 -2.23 -10.83 14.48
CA VAL A 15 -0.96 -11.51 14.26
C VAL A 15 0.12 -10.45 14.15
N GLU A 16 1.18 -10.59 14.92
CA GLU A 16 2.23 -9.60 14.99
C GLU A 16 3.59 -10.23 15.27
N ASP A 17 4.62 -9.55 14.79
CA ASP A 17 6.01 -9.77 15.16
C ASP A 17 6.61 -8.46 15.71
N ASP A 18 7.94 -8.34 15.68
CA ASP A 18 8.68 -7.18 16.14
C ASP A 18 8.64 -6.00 15.15
N VAL A 19 8.17 -6.21 13.92
CA VAL A 19 8.16 -5.25 12.82
C VAL A 19 6.75 -4.86 12.39
N LEU A 20 5.87 -5.84 12.21
CA LEU A 20 4.56 -5.70 11.58
C LEU A 20 3.48 -6.28 12.50
N ARG A 21 2.37 -5.56 12.57
CA ARG A 21 1.13 -6.02 13.19
C ARG A 21 0.04 -6.02 12.14
N LEU A 22 -0.72 -7.11 12.10
CA LEU A 22 -1.75 -7.37 11.12
C LEU A 22 -3.02 -7.83 11.82
N ILE A 23 -4.16 -7.26 11.45
CA ILE A 23 -5.46 -7.85 11.81
C ILE A 23 -5.87 -8.81 10.69
N VAL A 24 -5.87 -10.09 11.01
CA VAL A 24 -6.33 -11.18 10.13
C VAL A 24 -7.64 -11.73 10.67
N TYR A 25 -8.23 -12.68 9.95
CA TYR A 25 -9.43 -13.37 10.36
C TYR A 25 -9.16 -14.84 10.65
N ARG A 26 -9.89 -15.41 11.60
CA ARG A 26 -10.00 -16.85 11.81
C ARG A 26 -11.47 -17.25 11.64
N ILE A 27 -11.71 -18.42 11.07
CA ILE A 27 -13.07 -18.98 11.00
C ILE A 27 -13.50 -19.35 12.42
N GLU A 28 -14.56 -18.73 12.91
CA GLU A 28 -15.17 -19.01 14.21
C GLU A 28 -16.28 -20.06 14.07
N ASP A 29 -17.08 -19.93 13.01
CA ASP A 29 -18.17 -20.86 12.70
C ASP A 29 -18.25 -21.07 11.19
N GLU A 30 -18.52 -22.32 10.78
CA GLU A 30 -18.73 -22.70 9.39
C GLU A 30 -19.92 -23.64 9.30
N LYS A 31 -20.91 -23.26 8.49
CA LYS A 31 -22.16 -23.99 8.30
C LYS A 31 -22.41 -24.26 6.83
N TRP A 32 -22.83 -25.48 6.56
CA TRP A 32 -23.14 -25.98 5.22
C TRP A 32 -24.56 -26.49 5.23
N GLU A 33 -25.39 -25.99 4.31
CA GLU A 33 -26.77 -26.44 4.18
C GLU A 33 -27.14 -26.65 2.70
N ALA A 34 -27.97 -27.66 2.46
CA ALA A 34 -28.57 -27.87 1.16
C ALA A 34 -29.91 -27.12 1.10
N ARG A 35 -30.14 -26.37 0.03
CA ARG A 35 -31.36 -25.59 -0.15
C ARG A 35 -31.92 -25.75 -1.54
N ASP A 36 -33.23 -25.92 -1.67
CA ASP A 36 -33.88 -26.03 -2.97
C ASP A 36 -34.45 -24.68 -3.40
N PHE A 37 -33.89 -24.11 -4.47
CA PHE A 37 -34.41 -22.90 -5.09
C PHE A 37 -35.31 -23.29 -6.27
N ARG A 38 -36.58 -22.89 -6.25
CA ARG A 38 -37.48 -23.12 -7.40
C ARG A 38 -36.88 -22.53 -8.68
N LYS A 39 -36.86 -23.30 -9.77
CA LYS A 39 -36.38 -22.84 -11.07
C LYS A 39 -37.20 -21.62 -11.49
N SER A 40 -36.52 -20.52 -11.79
CA SER A 40 -37.15 -19.28 -12.27
C SER A 40 -36.12 -18.45 -13.05
N PRO A 41 -36.57 -17.55 -13.93
CA PRO A 41 -35.66 -16.65 -14.67
C PRO A 41 -34.76 -15.84 -13.73
N ASN A 42 -35.29 -15.41 -12.58
CA ASN A 42 -34.57 -14.57 -11.61
C ASN A 42 -33.90 -15.40 -10.51
N LEU A 43 -33.31 -16.56 -10.87
CA LEU A 43 -32.68 -17.46 -9.90
C LEU A 43 -31.51 -16.78 -9.16
N ILE A 44 -30.68 -16.03 -9.89
CA ILE A 44 -29.53 -15.31 -9.34
C ILE A 44 -30.00 -14.32 -8.26
N ASP A 45 -31.02 -13.52 -8.54
CA ASP A 45 -31.56 -12.55 -7.58
C ASP A 45 -32.10 -13.22 -6.33
N LYS A 46 -32.75 -14.38 -6.46
CA LYS A 46 -33.22 -15.16 -5.31
C LYS A 46 -32.06 -15.71 -4.48
N MET A 47 -31.01 -16.21 -5.12
CA MET A 47 -29.81 -16.68 -4.42
C MET A 47 -29.12 -15.52 -3.70
N LEU A 48 -29.01 -14.36 -4.35
CA LEU A 48 -28.40 -13.15 -3.77
C LEU A 48 -29.22 -12.57 -2.61
N ALA A 49 -30.55 -12.51 -2.77
CA ALA A 49 -31.46 -12.10 -1.70
C ALA A 49 -31.35 -13.05 -0.50
N TYR A 50 -31.23 -14.35 -0.75
CA TYR A 50 -30.99 -15.30 0.32
C TYR A 50 -29.66 -15.08 1.03
N ALA A 51 -28.57 -14.97 0.28
CA ALA A 51 -27.24 -14.71 0.84
C ALA A 51 -27.26 -13.42 1.69
N THR A 52 -27.93 -12.37 1.20
CA THR A 52 -28.11 -11.11 1.92
C THR A 52 -28.86 -11.31 3.23
N ASN A 53 -30.00 -12.04 3.22
CA ASN A 53 -30.76 -12.32 4.43
C ASN A 53 -29.94 -13.09 5.47
N VAL A 54 -29.18 -14.12 5.04
CA VAL A 54 -28.31 -14.89 5.94
C VAL A 54 -27.23 -14.00 6.54
N VAL A 55 -26.58 -13.15 5.72
CA VAL A 55 -25.61 -12.17 6.24
C VAL A 55 -26.27 -11.28 7.28
N THR A 56 -27.39 -10.63 6.96
CA THR A 56 -28.09 -9.71 7.87
C THR A 56 -28.53 -10.37 9.19
N LEU A 57 -28.98 -11.63 9.16
CA LEU A 57 -29.34 -12.38 10.36
C LEU A 57 -28.13 -12.63 11.25
N ASN A 58 -26.96 -12.92 10.67
CA ASN A 58 -25.73 -13.13 11.41
C ASN A 58 -25.03 -11.82 11.83
N THR A 59 -25.28 -10.70 11.13
CA THR A 59 -24.71 -9.37 11.42
C THR A 59 -25.65 -8.44 12.21
N GLY A 60 -26.73 -8.97 12.80
CA GLY A 60 -27.73 -8.21 13.56
C GLY A 60 -27.19 -7.48 14.81
N SER A 61 -28.10 -7.04 15.69
CA SER A 61 -27.87 -6.04 16.76
C SER A 61 -26.77 -6.33 17.81
N GLY A 62 -26.09 -7.49 17.75
CA GLY A 62 -24.97 -7.86 18.62
C GLY A 62 -23.62 -8.04 17.90
N PHE A 63 -23.57 -7.91 16.57
CA PHE A 63 -22.36 -8.14 15.79
C PHE A 63 -21.39 -6.95 15.91
N LYS A 64 -20.46 -7.05 16.88
CA LYS A 64 -19.53 -5.96 17.19
C LYS A 64 -18.33 -5.92 16.25
N ASN A 65 -17.68 -7.07 16.04
CA ASN A 65 -16.44 -7.17 15.26
C ASN A 65 -16.37 -8.52 14.53
N GLY A 66 -16.14 -8.49 13.23
CA GLY A 66 -16.08 -9.71 12.41
C GLY A 66 -16.43 -9.48 10.95
N TYR A 67 -16.44 -10.56 10.19
CA TYR A 67 -16.93 -10.60 8.83
C TYR A 67 -17.79 -11.86 8.64
N VAL A 68 -18.96 -11.73 8.04
CA VAL A 68 -19.79 -12.86 7.65
C VAL A 68 -19.72 -12.99 6.15
N TYR A 69 -19.46 -14.20 5.65
CA TYR A 69 -19.43 -14.52 4.24
C TYR A 69 -20.41 -15.64 3.96
N VAL A 70 -21.27 -15.44 2.98
CA VAL A 70 -22.24 -16.43 2.51
C VAL A 70 -22.01 -16.65 1.04
N GLU A 71 -21.91 -17.92 0.66
CA GLU A 71 -21.78 -18.37 -0.70
C GLU A 71 -22.92 -19.34 -1.01
N VAL A 72 -23.65 -19.08 -2.10
CA VAL A 72 -24.71 -19.94 -2.59
C VAL A 72 -24.29 -20.46 -3.96
N GLU A 73 -24.16 -21.78 -4.06
CA GLU A 73 -23.63 -22.47 -5.23
C GLU A 73 -24.65 -23.46 -5.77
N THR A 74 -24.86 -23.44 -7.08
CA THR A 74 -25.65 -24.42 -7.85
C THR A 74 -24.83 -24.84 -9.07
N PRO A 75 -25.20 -25.93 -9.77
CA PRO A 75 -24.51 -26.30 -11.01
C PRO A 75 -24.48 -25.13 -12.01
N GLY A 76 -23.29 -24.61 -12.28
CA GLY A 76 -23.06 -23.51 -13.24
C GLY A 76 -23.31 -22.09 -12.72
N LEU A 77 -23.76 -21.88 -11.47
CA LEU A 77 -23.96 -20.55 -10.90
C LEU A 77 -23.45 -20.47 -9.46
N ARG A 78 -22.75 -19.37 -9.16
CA ARG A 78 -22.24 -19.05 -7.81
C ARG A 78 -22.53 -17.59 -7.53
N VAL A 79 -23.16 -17.32 -6.38
CA VAL A 79 -23.29 -15.96 -5.85
C VAL A 79 -22.71 -15.93 -4.45
N PHE A 80 -22.18 -14.78 -4.06
CA PHE A 80 -21.65 -14.58 -2.72
C PHE A 80 -22.03 -13.20 -2.21
N LYS A 81 -22.13 -13.10 -0.89
CA LYS A 81 -22.32 -11.84 -0.19
C LYS A 81 -21.52 -11.91 1.09
N GLY A 82 -20.84 -10.83 1.43
CA GLY A 82 -20.27 -10.69 2.75
C GLY A 82 -20.40 -9.28 3.28
N GLU A 83 -20.44 -9.20 4.60
CA GLU A 83 -20.50 -7.95 5.34
C GLU A 83 -19.65 -8.11 6.60
N GLY A 84 -18.85 -7.10 6.90
CA GLY A 84 -18.09 -7.07 8.13
C GLY A 84 -18.08 -5.69 8.74
N ARG A 85 -17.76 -5.66 10.02
CA ARG A 85 -17.51 -4.45 10.79
C ARG A 85 -16.18 -4.65 11.48
N LEU A 86 -15.19 -3.90 11.02
CA LEU A 86 -13.93 -3.73 11.73
C LEU A 86 -13.72 -2.21 11.86
N SER A 87 -13.56 -1.73 13.08
CA SER A 87 -13.24 -0.33 13.31
C SER A 87 -11.86 -0.02 12.74
N SER A 88 -11.75 1.07 11.98
CA SER A 88 -10.49 1.60 11.45
C SER A 88 -9.77 0.68 10.46
N VAL A 89 -10.48 0.15 9.45
CA VAL A 89 -9.84 -0.56 8.34
C VAL A 89 -8.99 0.39 7.50
N ASP A 90 -7.72 0.05 7.31
CA ASP A 90 -6.79 0.84 6.51
C ASP A 90 -6.61 0.31 5.09
N THR A 91 -6.89 -0.96 4.84
CA THR A 91 -6.61 -1.60 3.53
C THR A 91 -7.61 -2.72 3.22
N ILE A 92 -8.16 -2.69 2.00
CA ILE A 92 -9.08 -3.69 1.44
C ILE A 92 -8.31 -4.50 0.38
N LEU A 93 -8.25 -5.82 0.51
CA LEU A 93 -7.36 -6.64 -0.30
C LEU A 93 -8.00 -7.35 -1.49
N TYR A 94 -9.28 -7.72 -1.39
CA TYR A 94 -10.02 -8.38 -2.47
C TYR A 94 -11.51 -8.46 -2.11
N PRO A 95 -12.48 -8.64 -3.03
CA PRO A 95 -13.91 -8.81 -2.69
C PRO A 95 -14.28 -10.05 -1.86
N ASN A 96 -13.39 -11.02 -1.65
CA ASN A 96 -13.64 -12.17 -0.78
C ASN A 96 -12.45 -12.44 0.17
N PRO A 97 -12.71 -12.97 1.38
CA PRO A 97 -11.63 -13.43 2.25
C PRO A 97 -10.84 -14.58 1.64
N GLN A 98 -9.52 -14.54 1.79
CA GLN A 98 -8.59 -15.54 1.25
C GLN A 98 -7.64 -16.09 2.32
N PRO A 99 -7.26 -17.37 2.31
CA PRO A 99 -6.27 -17.92 3.24
C PRO A 99 -4.93 -17.22 3.05
N LEU A 100 -4.33 -16.76 4.15
CA LEU A 100 -3.11 -15.97 4.16
C LEU A 100 -1.90 -16.84 4.48
N ASN A 101 -0.92 -16.87 3.58
CA ASN A 101 0.33 -17.60 3.78
C ASN A 101 1.40 -16.70 4.40
N LYS A 102 1.64 -15.53 3.79
CA LYS A 102 2.63 -14.56 4.29
C LYS A 102 2.43 -13.16 3.77
N VAL A 103 3.00 -12.20 4.50
CA VAL A 103 3.10 -10.80 4.10
C VAL A 103 4.57 -10.40 4.08
N VAL A 104 5.01 -9.78 2.98
CA VAL A 104 6.42 -9.41 2.75
C VAL A 104 6.50 -7.91 2.50
N LEU A 105 7.33 -7.21 3.27
CA LEU A 105 7.70 -5.82 2.98
C LEU A 105 8.78 -5.82 1.90
N LEU A 106 8.56 -5.05 0.84
CA LEU A 106 9.45 -4.92 -0.31
C LEU A 106 10.03 -3.50 -0.38
N ARG A 107 11.31 -3.39 -0.75
CA ARG A 107 11.99 -2.12 -1.01
C ARG A 107 12.62 -2.12 -2.39
N ARG A 108 12.51 -0.98 -3.09
CA ARG A 108 13.08 -0.79 -4.42
C ARG A 108 14.58 -0.50 -4.32
N VAL A 109 15.39 -1.36 -4.94
CA VAL A 109 16.85 -1.23 -5.04
C VAL A 109 17.23 -1.41 -6.51
N ASN A 110 17.82 -0.37 -7.13
CA ASN A 110 18.27 -0.40 -8.53
C ASN A 110 17.19 -0.93 -9.49
N GLU A 111 15.96 -0.44 -9.32
CA GLU A 111 14.77 -0.79 -10.11
C GLU A 111 14.05 -2.10 -9.76
N GLU A 112 14.65 -2.97 -8.95
CA GLU A 112 14.04 -4.23 -8.49
C GLU A 112 13.40 -4.08 -7.11
N LEU A 113 12.31 -4.80 -6.85
CA LEU A 113 11.73 -4.94 -5.52
C LEU A 113 12.40 -6.11 -4.79
N LYS A 114 13.02 -5.83 -3.64
CA LYS A 114 13.69 -6.84 -2.80
C LYS A 114 13.00 -6.96 -1.44
N PRO A 115 12.85 -8.18 -0.90
CA PRO A 115 12.29 -8.38 0.43
C PRO A 115 13.19 -7.78 1.49
N VAL A 116 12.60 -7.00 2.40
CA VAL A 116 13.28 -6.44 3.58
C VAL A 116 12.76 -7.05 4.88
N HIS A 117 11.54 -7.58 4.88
CA HIS A 117 10.95 -8.29 6.03
C HIS A 117 9.86 -9.24 5.56
N GLU A 118 9.66 -10.34 6.26
CA GLU A 118 8.64 -11.34 5.97
C GLU A 118 7.96 -11.79 7.26
N LEU A 119 6.64 -11.61 7.33
CA LEU A 119 5.78 -12.19 8.36
C LEU A 119 5.09 -13.42 7.77
N ARG A 120 5.44 -14.61 8.26
CA ARG A 120 4.75 -15.85 7.94
C ARG A 120 3.60 -16.07 8.89
N VAL A 121 2.47 -16.48 8.34
CA VAL A 121 1.23 -16.69 9.08
C VAL A 121 0.84 -18.15 8.96
N LYS A 122 0.21 -18.69 10.00
CA LYS A 122 -0.29 -20.08 9.96
C LYS A 122 -1.43 -20.17 8.95
N SER A 123 -1.61 -21.35 8.36
CA SER A 123 -2.63 -21.64 7.34
C SER A 123 -4.09 -21.52 7.82
N GLU A 124 -4.32 -21.27 9.11
CA GLU A 124 -5.67 -21.05 9.67
C GLU A 124 -6.18 -19.61 9.53
N TYR A 125 -5.33 -18.68 9.09
CA TYR A 125 -5.67 -17.26 9.00
C TYR A 125 -6.11 -16.87 7.60
N TRP A 126 -7.07 -15.95 7.54
CA TRP A 126 -7.66 -15.40 6.35
C TRP A 126 -7.46 -13.89 6.30
N ILE A 127 -7.41 -13.31 5.10
CA ILE A 127 -7.21 -11.88 4.89
C ILE A 127 -8.30 -11.33 3.96
N TYR A 128 -8.80 -10.14 4.28
CA TYR A 128 -9.84 -9.42 3.53
C TYR A 128 -9.65 -7.92 3.74
N ASP A 129 -10.43 -7.34 4.65
CA ASP A 129 -10.28 -6.00 5.21
C ASP A 129 -9.32 -6.07 6.38
N THR A 130 -8.19 -5.38 6.28
CA THR A 130 -7.13 -5.51 7.26
C THR A 130 -6.60 -4.16 7.71
N VAL A 131 -6.04 -4.18 8.91
CA VAL A 131 -5.22 -3.11 9.46
C VAL A 131 -3.79 -3.62 9.47
N ILE A 132 -2.93 -2.88 8.80
CA ILE A 132 -1.49 -3.14 8.75
C ILE A 132 -0.84 -2.02 9.56
N GLU A 133 -0.03 -2.37 10.55
CA GLU A 133 0.70 -1.40 11.37
C GLU A 133 2.19 -1.75 11.39
N LEU A 134 3.03 -0.74 11.28
CA LEU A 134 4.48 -0.88 11.39
C LEU A 134 4.94 -0.48 12.79
N LYS A 135 5.43 -1.45 13.56
CA LYS A 135 6.01 -1.24 14.89
C LYS A 135 7.42 -0.65 14.83
N LYS A 136 8.18 -1.02 13.79
CA LYS A 136 9.55 -0.53 13.56
C LYS A 136 9.64 0.40 12.37
N ASN A 137 10.64 1.27 12.45
CA ASN A 137 10.88 2.30 11.45
C ASN A 137 11.66 1.73 10.26
N ILE A 138 10.98 0.95 9.43
CA ILE A 138 11.57 0.28 8.25
C ILE A 138 11.18 1.01 6.97
N GLU A 139 12.16 1.18 6.08
CA GLU A 139 11.91 1.69 4.74
C GLU A 139 11.40 0.57 3.83
N TYR A 140 10.18 0.73 3.32
CA TYR A 140 9.56 -0.12 2.33
C TYR A 140 8.87 0.76 1.26
N ASP A 141 8.67 0.17 0.09
CA ASP A 141 8.04 0.79 -1.08
C ASP A 141 6.76 0.04 -1.50
N ALA A 142 6.64 -1.25 -1.17
CA ALA A 142 5.45 -2.06 -1.43
C ALA A 142 5.29 -3.19 -0.39
N LEU A 143 4.09 -3.76 -0.34
CA LEU A 143 3.78 -5.03 0.33
C LEU A 143 3.51 -6.09 -0.71
N LEU A 144 3.98 -7.31 -0.47
CA LEU A 144 3.58 -8.51 -1.20
C LEU A 144 2.79 -9.39 -0.25
N ILE A 145 1.53 -9.61 -0.58
CA ILE A 145 0.62 -10.46 0.16
C ILE A 145 0.48 -11.75 -0.64
N VAL A 146 0.84 -12.86 0.00
CA VAL A 146 0.77 -14.19 -0.61
C VAL A 146 -0.37 -14.93 0.06
N THR A 147 -1.41 -15.23 -0.71
CA THR A 147 -2.54 -16.07 -0.30
C THR A 147 -2.34 -17.49 -0.81
N SER A 148 -3.28 -18.40 -0.54
CA SER A 148 -3.28 -19.74 -1.14
C SER A 148 -3.66 -19.72 -2.63
N GLU A 149 -4.42 -18.72 -3.08
CA GLU A 149 -4.91 -18.65 -4.46
C GLU A 149 -4.01 -17.78 -5.35
N ASP A 150 -3.47 -16.70 -4.80
CA ASP A 150 -2.74 -15.69 -5.56
C ASP A 150 -1.66 -14.96 -4.74
N ALA A 151 -0.94 -14.07 -5.42
CA ALA A 151 -0.03 -13.14 -4.76
C ALA A 151 -0.26 -11.73 -5.32
N ARG A 152 -0.47 -10.77 -4.43
CA ARG A 152 -0.75 -9.38 -4.78
C ARG A 152 0.32 -8.45 -4.25
N ILE A 153 0.84 -7.60 -5.13
CA ILE A 153 1.69 -6.48 -4.74
C ILE A 153 0.81 -5.26 -4.52
N ILE A 154 1.00 -4.58 -3.39
CA ILE A 154 0.31 -3.36 -3.02
C ILE A 154 1.35 -2.29 -2.80
N PHE A 155 1.31 -1.25 -3.62
CA PHE A 155 2.26 -0.15 -3.47
C PHE A 155 1.93 0.66 -2.23
N ARG A 156 2.94 1.29 -1.66
CA ARG A 156 2.77 2.15 -0.48
C ARG A 156 1.71 3.23 -0.66
N ASP A 157 1.55 3.76 -1.87
CA ASP A 157 0.59 4.82 -2.16
C ASP A 157 -0.87 4.32 -2.13
N GLU A 158 -1.10 3.01 -2.24
CA GLU A 158 -2.41 2.36 -2.06
C GLU A 158 -2.73 2.09 -0.59
N LEU A 159 -1.74 2.21 0.31
CA LEU A 159 -1.85 1.92 1.73
C LEU A 159 -1.98 3.20 2.55
N LYS A 160 -2.87 3.21 3.53
CA LYS A 160 -2.95 4.29 4.53
C LYS A 160 -1.90 4.15 5.63
N LEU A 161 -0.65 3.89 5.27
CA LEU A 161 0.45 3.65 6.21
C LEU A 161 1.34 4.89 6.42
N PRO A 162 1.90 5.09 7.63
CA PRO A 162 2.76 6.23 7.92
C PRO A 162 4.03 6.28 7.06
N VAL A 163 4.33 7.48 6.55
CA VAL A 163 5.47 7.70 5.65
C VAL A 163 6.76 8.00 6.42
N PHE A 164 7.53 6.96 6.73
CA PHE A 164 8.89 7.14 7.21
C PHE A 164 9.88 7.32 6.04
N ARG A 165 10.51 8.50 5.99
CA ARG A 165 11.62 8.82 5.08
C ARG A 165 12.91 8.86 5.89
N SER A 166 13.94 8.12 5.49
CA SER A 166 15.28 8.22 6.09
C SER A 166 15.75 9.67 6.19
N VAL A 167 16.30 9.98 7.36
CA VAL A 167 16.93 11.27 7.71
C VAL A 167 18.01 11.67 6.68
N GLU A 168 18.60 10.69 5.98
CA GLU A 168 19.65 10.90 5.01
C GLU A 168 19.18 11.67 3.76
N LYS A 169 17.98 11.38 3.22
CA LYS A 169 17.39 12.16 2.11
C LYS A 169 17.14 13.62 2.53
N ARG A 170 16.78 13.87 3.81
CA ARG A 170 16.59 15.22 4.36
C ARG A 170 17.92 15.97 4.50
N ARG A 171 18.99 15.30 4.95
CA ARG A 171 20.37 15.85 5.00
C ARG A 171 20.90 16.18 3.60
N ARG A 172 20.71 15.31 2.59
CA ARG A 172 21.11 15.56 1.19
C ARG A 172 20.36 16.76 0.60
N ARG A 173 19.05 16.88 0.82
CA ARG A 173 18.26 18.07 0.40
C ARG A 173 18.71 19.36 1.10
N LYS A 174 19.01 19.33 2.42
CA LYS A 174 19.58 20.48 3.15
C LYS A 174 20.95 20.88 2.61
N LYS A 175 21.88 19.93 2.40
CA LYS A 175 23.21 20.20 1.80
C LYS A 175 23.09 20.79 0.38
N ARG A 176 22.18 20.28 -0.45
CA ARG A 176 21.96 20.79 -1.83
C ARG A 176 21.33 22.19 -1.83
N ARG A 177 20.40 22.48 -0.92
CA ARG A 177 19.83 23.84 -0.73
C ARG A 177 20.89 24.83 -0.20
N ALA A 178 21.75 24.43 0.73
CA ALA A 178 22.83 25.27 1.25
C ALA A 178 23.87 25.63 0.17
N ARG A 179 24.27 24.67 -0.68
CA ARG A 179 25.16 24.92 -1.83
C ARG A 179 24.55 25.89 -2.85
N ARG A 180 23.23 25.78 -3.13
CA ARG A 180 22.53 26.72 -4.04
C ARG A 180 22.46 28.15 -3.47
N LYS A 181 22.24 28.32 -2.16
CA LYS A 181 22.24 29.64 -1.52
C LYS A 181 23.64 30.30 -1.52
N ARG A 182 24.73 29.53 -1.36
CA ARG A 182 26.10 30.05 -1.47
C ARG A 182 26.46 30.52 -2.89
N LYS A 183 26.01 29.84 -3.94
CA LYS A 183 26.24 30.24 -5.34
C LYS A 183 25.46 31.50 -5.77
N LYS A 184 24.32 31.81 -5.14
CA LYS A 184 23.59 33.07 -5.42
C LYS A 184 24.27 34.30 -4.80
N LYS A 185 24.90 34.18 -3.62
CA LYS A 185 25.63 35.30 -2.98
C LYS A 185 26.97 35.66 -3.65
N THR A 186 27.52 34.78 -4.48
CA THR A 186 28.82 35.02 -5.18
C THR A 186 28.67 35.65 -6.57
N LYS A 187 27.46 35.75 -7.12
CA LYS A 187 27.23 36.38 -8.44
C LYS A 187 27.03 37.90 -8.40
N THR A 188 26.79 38.49 -7.22
CA THR A 188 26.52 39.93 -7.09
C THR A 188 27.75 40.80 -6.76
N THR A 189 28.95 40.22 -6.62
CA THR A 189 30.19 40.95 -6.28
C THR A 189 31.32 40.71 -7.29
N LYS A 190 31.10 41.02 -8.57
CA LYS A 190 32.18 41.32 -9.52
C LYS A 190 31.80 42.47 -10.46
N LYS A 191 31.71 43.67 -9.91
CA LYS A 191 31.95 44.92 -10.64
C LYS A 191 32.84 45.81 -9.79
N LYS A 192 34.16 45.69 -9.96
CA LYS A 192 35.11 46.81 -9.72
C LYS A 192 36.47 46.56 -10.39
N LYS A 193 36.82 47.52 -11.26
CA LYS A 193 38.16 48.06 -11.59
C LYS A 193 39.12 47.19 -12.43
N THR A 194 39.13 47.42 -13.73
CA THR A 194 40.32 47.26 -14.58
C THR A 194 41.05 48.60 -14.72
N ARG A 195 42.08 48.81 -13.89
CA ARG A 195 43.18 49.75 -14.19
C ARG A 195 44.13 49.00 -15.13
N LYS A 196 44.36 49.50 -16.35
CA LYS A 196 45.52 49.12 -17.16
C LYS A 196 46.34 50.37 -17.49
N LYS A 197 47.44 50.54 -16.76
CA LYS A 197 48.61 51.31 -17.19
C LYS A 197 49.14 50.69 -18.49
N LYS A 198 49.30 51.48 -19.54
CA LYS A 198 50.14 51.13 -20.71
C LYS A 198 51.34 52.06 -20.71
N SER A 199 52.50 51.53 -20.32
CA SER A 199 53.80 52.15 -20.53
C SER A 199 54.26 51.93 -21.98
N SER A 200 54.68 53.03 -22.60
CA SER A 200 55.85 53.24 -23.48
C SER A 200 56.15 52.29 -24.67
N ARG A 201 56.64 52.98 -25.72
CA ARG A 201 57.46 52.55 -26.87
C ARG A 201 56.74 51.98 -28.10
N LYS A 202 56.52 52.88 -29.07
CA LYS A 202 56.91 52.64 -30.47
C LYS A 202 57.57 53.90 -31.06
N ARG A 203 58.86 53.75 -31.41
CA ARG A 203 59.64 54.48 -32.44
C ARG A 203 58.75 54.79 -33.67
N ARG A 204 58.89 55.87 -34.46
CA ARG A 204 60.08 56.36 -35.17
C ARG A 204 59.70 57.62 -36.01
N LYS A 205 60.60 58.62 -36.06
CA LYS A 205 60.98 59.51 -37.21
C LYS A 205 59.88 60.30 -37.98
N ARG A 206 59.96 61.64 -37.97
CA ARG A 206 60.63 62.50 -39.00
C ARG A 206 60.43 64.01 -38.73
N ARG A 207 61.55 64.77 -38.78
CA ARG A 207 61.79 66.14 -39.33
C ARG A 207 60.95 67.32 -38.78
N GLY A 208 61.45 68.53 -38.50
CA GLY A 208 62.74 69.22 -38.74
C GLY A 208 62.96 70.31 -37.66
N ARG A 209 64.20 70.77 -37.39
CA ARG A 209 64.86 71.97 -37.99
C ARG A 209 63.86 73.12 -38.17
N LYS A 210 63.95 74.27 -37.49
CA LYS A 210 65.06 75.24 -37.29
C LYS A 210 64.71 76.13 -36.06
N LYS A 211 65.70 76.47 -35.24
CA LYS A 211 66.28 77.82 -35.02
C LYS A 211 65.25 78.85 -34.57
#